data_AF-A0A660T7J9-F1
#
_entry.id   AF-A0A660T7J9-F1
#
_cell.length_a   1.000
_cell.length_b   1.000
_cell.length_c   1.000
_cell.angle_alpha   90.00
_cell.angle_beta   90.00
_cell.angle_gamma   90.00
#
_symmetry.space_group_name_H-M   'P 1'
#
loop_
_entity.id
_entity.type
_entity.pdbx_description
1 polymer ?
#
loop_
_entity_poly.entity_id
_entity_poly.type
_entity_poly.pdbx_seq_one_letter_code
_entity_poly.pdbx_strand_id
1 'polypeptide(L)'
;KKSAEYLEQVLYVCPSCKTIGTMFSKGNAFSCRKCGYELEYNSLRKFISTKNDVVYNNIRDWNKWQQTYLSEYMENSKDDGKEILHDKNLNFYTGYKSKRLKYLTGGSLSLILNGTEYYLQIKDTKDNEIKSFNIINISGLNIQNKERLEFYHDGVLYTMKGKLKKFSAYKWLNALEYLVKDKKAKFQL
;
A
#
# COMPACT_ATOMS: atom_id res chain seq x y z
N LYS A 1 -16.71 16.30 14.30
CA LYS A 1 -16.07 15.85 13.03
C LYS A 1 -14.92 14.93 13.42
N LYS A 2 -14.85 13.69 12.91
CA LYS A 2 -13.75 12.75 13.20
C LYS A 2 -12.62 13.00 12.20
N SER A 3 -11.67 13.84 12.56
CA SER A 3 -10.69 14.40 11.62
C SER A 3 -9.62 13.39 11.19
N ALA A 4 -9.33 12.38 12.01
CA ALA A 4 -8.29 11.39 11.73
C ALA A 4 -8.77 10.19 10.91
N GLU A 5 -10.08 9.96 10.80
CA GLU A 5 -10.61 8.76 10.14
C GLU A 5 -10.08 8.63 8.71
N TYR A 6 -9.62 7.42 8.40
CA TYR A 6 -9.05 7.03 7.11
C TYR A 6 -7.68 7.62 6.78
N LEU A 7 -6.99 8.29 7.73
CA LEU A 7 -5.63 8.77 7.51
C LEU A 7 -4.67 7.64 7.11
N GLU A 8 -4.89 6.40 7.57
CA GLU A 8 -4.10 5.24 7.16
C GLU A 8 -4.19 4.90 5.67
N GLN A 9 -5.21 5.40 4.95
CA GLN A 9 -5.27 5.27 3.49
C GLN A 9 -4.14 6.07 2.83
N VAL A 10 -3.70 7.16 3.45
CA VAL A 10 -2.66 8.07 2.94
C VAL A 10 -1.33 7.88 3.68
N LEU A 11 -1.36 7.79 5.00
CA LEU A 11 -0.19 7.68 5.87
C LEU A 11 -0.06 6.26 6.39
N TYR A 12 0.81 5.47 5.77
CA TYR A 12 0.89 4.03 5.99
C TYR A 12 2.18 3.60 6.69
N VAL A 13 3.15 4.49 6.90
CA VAL A 13 4.40 4.18 7.62
C VAL A 13 4.41 4.87 8.97
N CYS A 14 4.73 4.12 10.04
CA CYS A 14 4.95 4.70 11.36
C CYS A 14 6.29 5.46 11.41
N PRO A 15 6.34 6.74 11.79
CA PRO A 15 7.58 7.53 11.81
C PRO A 15 8.46 7.20 13.02
N SER A 16 7.87 6.64 14.08
CA SER A 16 8.61 6.22 15.29
C SER A 16 9.33 4.89 15.07
N CYS A 17 8.64 3.85 14.57
CA CYS A 17 9.22 2.50 14.44
C CYS A 17 9.48 2.06 12.99
N LYS A 18 9.19 2.91 12.01
CA LYS A 18 9.36 2.67 10.56
C LYS A 18 8.59 1.48 9.97
N THR A 19 7.74 0.82 10.76
CA THR A 19 6.93 -0.31 10.26
C THR A 19 5.84 0.19 9.31
N ILE A 20 5.73 -0.48 8.17
CA ILE A 20 4.76 -0.20 7.10
C ILE A 20 3.44 -0.94 7.39
N GLY A 21 2.30 -0.29 7.13
CA GLY A 21 0.96 -0.88 7.23
C GLY A 21 0.38 -0.98 8.65
N THR A 22 1.04 -0.42 9.65
CA THR A 22 0.64 -0.56 11.07
C THR A 22 -0.16 0.61 11.61
N MET A 23 -0.18 1.73 10.88
CA MET A 23 -0.94 2.92 11.24
C MET A 23 -2.44 2.68 11.15
N PHE A 24 -3.20 3.31 12.04
CA PHE A 24 -4.65 3.24 12.08
C PHE A 24 -5.26 4.44 12.77
N SER A 25 -6.45 4.83 12.33
CA SER A 25 -7.21 5.91 12.95
C SER A 25 -8.40 5.40 13.76
N LYS A 26 -8.81 6.16 14.78
CA LYS A 26 -10.11 5.99 15.46
C LYS A 26 -10.54 7.33 16.04
N GLY A 27 -11.60 7.93 15.49
CA GLY A 27 -12.04 9.27 15.88
C GLY A 27 -11.01 10.34 15.48
N ASN A 28 -10.34 10.93 16.47
CA ASN A 28 -9.24 11.88 16.25
C ASN A 28 -7.86 11.25 16.53
N ALA A 29 -7.81 10.03 17.06
CA ALA A 29 -6.55 9.35 17.32
C ALA A 29 -5.99 8.75 16.03
N PHE A 30 -4.67 8.83 15.88
CA PHE A 30 -3.91 8.17 14.82
C PHE A 30 -2.69 7.49 15.43
N SER A 31 -2.66 6.16 15.35
CA SER A 31 -1.77 5.35 16.18
C SER A 31 -1.13 4.20 15.42
N CYS A 32 -0.03 3.66 15.93
CA CYS A 32 0.67 2.50 15.39
C CYS A 32 0.36 1.24 16.22
N ARG A 33 -0.15 0.19 15.56
CA ARG A 33 -0.42 -1.12 16.22
C ARG A 33 0.84 -1.85 16.69
N LYS A 34 2.02 -1.48 16.18
CA LYS A 34 3.28 -2.20 16.44
C LYS A 34 4.06 -1.67 17.63
N CYS A 35 4.19 -0.35 17.74
CA CYS A 35 5.02 0.29 18.78
C CYS A 35 4.24 1.17 19.76
N GLY A 36 2.93 1.34 19.56
CA GLY A 36 2.11 2.17 20.45
C GLY A 36 2.23 3.69 20.22
N TYR A 37 2.97 4.13 19.19
CA TYR A 37 3.02 5.55 18.81
C TYR A 37 1.60 6.09 18.60
N GLU A 38 1.25 7.19 19.26
CA GLU A 38 -0.11 7.72 19.32
C GLU A 38 -0.08 9.25 19.25
N LEU A 39 -0.89 9.77 18.32
CA LEU A 39 -1.09 11.19 18.06
C LEU A 39 -2.60 11.48 18.02
N GLU A 40 -2.97 12.72 18.31
CA GLU A 40 -4.28 13.28 18.00
C GLU A 40 -4.18 14.20 16.77
N TYR A 41 -5.12 14.08 15.84
CA TYR A 41 -5.24 14.98 14.71
C TYR A 41 -6.31 16.03 14.98
N ASN A 42 -5.89 17.24 15.33
CA ASN A 42 -6.79 18.27 15.83
C ASN A 42 -7.55 19.02 14.71
N SER A 43 -8.44 19.93 15.09
CA SER A 43 -9.25 20.76 14.18
C SER A 43 -8.41 21.68 13.29
N LEU A 44 -7.21 22.07 13.73
CA LEU A 44 -6.25 22.88 12.99
C LEU A 44 -5.43 22.07 11.98
N ARG A 45 -5.80 20.80 11.73
CA ARG A 45 -5.13 19.88 10.80
C ARG A 45 -3.67 19.60 11.18
N LYS A 46 -3.38 19.59 12.49
CA LYS A 46 -2.07 19.27 13.04
C LYS A 46 -2.12 17.99 13.87
N PHE A 47 -1.03 17.22 13.80
CA PHE A 47 -0.77 16.16 14.76
C PHE A 47 -0.20 16.77 16.05
N ILE A 48 -0.78 16.39 17.17
CA ILE A 48 -0.35 16.76 18.51
C ILE A 48 -0.27 15.50 19.37
N SER A 49 0.53 15.53 20.43
CA SER A 49 0.56 14.46 21.42
C SER A 49 1.10 14.99 22.73
N THR A 50 0.60 14.42 23.83
CA THR A 50 1.12 14.63 25.19
C THR A 50 1.93 13.43 25.66
N LYS A 51 1.94 12.33 24.89
CA LYS A 51 2.59 11.06 25.25
C LYS A 51 3.83 10.74 24.41
N ASN A 52 3.91 11.28 23.20
CA ASN A 52 4.96 10.98 22.24
C ASN A 52 5.49 12.27 21.61
N ASP A 53 6.76 12.26 21.21
CA ASP A 53 7.31 13.31 20.35
C ASP A 53 6.63 13.29 18.98
N VAL A 54 6.20 14.46 18.51
CA VAL A 54 5.56 14.62 17.20
C VAL A 54 6.64 14.70 16.13
N VAL A 55 6.92 13.57 15.45
CA VAL A 55 7.93 13.51 14.39
C VAL A 55 7.51 14.37 13.18
N TYR A 56 6.24 14.28 12.80
CA TYR A 56 5.64 15.11 11.75
C TYR A 56 4.32 15.69 12.25
N ASN A 57 4.21 17.02 12.23
CA ASN A 57 3.01 17.69 12.74
C ASN A 57 1.89 17.84 11.68
N ASN A 58 2.09 17.40 10.45
CA ASN A 58 1.09 17.49 9.39
C ASN A 58 1.21 16.36 8.37
N ILE A 59 0.13 16.13 7.61
CA ILE A 59 0.03 15.04 6.63
C ILE A 59 1.03 15.21 5.47
N ARG A 60 1.30 16.44 5.03
CA ARG A 60 2.16 16.69 3.86
C ARG A 60 3.58 16.21 4.13
N ASP A 61 4.17 16.62 5.24
CA ASP A 61 5.56 16.32 5.55
C ASP A 61 5.75 14.84 5.86
N TRP A 62 4.82 14.24 6.59
CA TRP A 62 4.79 12.80 6.82
C TRP A 62 4.67 12.04 5.50
N ASN A 63 3.76 12.45 4.61
CA ASN A 63 3.58 11.79 3.32
C ASN A 63 4.82 11.92 2.42
N LYS A 64 5.50 13.06 2.46
CA LYS A 64 6.74 13.27 1.71
C LYS A 64 7.83 12.32 2.22
N TRP A 65 8.04 12.29 3.53
CA TRP A 65 9.04 11.40 4.15
C TRP A 65 8.76 9.93 3.87
N GLN A 66 7.53 9.46 4.06
CA GLN A 66 7.24 8.03 3.90
C GLN A 66 7.42 7.54 2.46
N GLN A 67 7.29 8.42 1.46
CA GLN A 67 7.53 8.07 0.06
C GLN A 67 9.02 7.82 -0.18
N THR A 68 9.89 8.71 0.31
CA THR A 68 11.35 8.51 0.28
C THR A 68 11.76 7.27 1.07
N TYR A 69 11.21 7.09 2.27
CA TYR A 69 11.48 5.89 3.07
C TYR A 69 11.02 4.62 2.35
N LEU A 70 9.88 4.65 1.67
CA LEU A 70 9.36 3.49 0.93
C LEU A 70 10.28 3.10 -0.22
N SER A 71 10.77 4.07 -1.02
CA SER A 71 11.72 3.76 -2.10
C SER A 71 13.02 3.16 -1.56
N GLU A 72 13.60 3.76 -0.52
CA GLU A 72 14.80 3.22 0.13
C GLU A 72 14.56 1.81 0.69
N TYR A 73 13.38 1.56 1.27
CA TYR A 73 13.00 0.24 1.77
C TYR A 73 12.91 -0.79 0.63
N MET A 74 12.37 -0.42 -0.54
CA MET A 74 12.31 -1.30 -1.72
C MET A 74 13.71 -1.61 -2.26
N GLU A 75 14.60 -0.62 -2.35
CA GLU A 75 15.99 -0.78 -2.82
C GLU A 75 16.80 -1.72 -1.94
N ASN A 76 16.59 -1.64 -0.62
CA ASN A 76 17.31 -2.45 0.36
C ASN A 76 16.64 -3.81 0.62
N SER A 77 15.53 -4.11 -0.04
CA SER A 77 14.86 -5.41 0.08
C SER A 77 15.72 -6.51 -0.53
N LYS A 78 15.80 -7.65 0.15
CA LYS A 78 16.59 -8.82 -0.27
C LYS A 78 15.66 -9.97 -0.60
N ASP A 79 16.09 -10.83 -1.51
CA ASP A 79 15.46 -12.12 -1.73
C ASP A 79 15.81 -13.06 -0.56
N ASP A 80 15.09 -12.92 0.54
CA ASP A 80 15.20 -13.77 1.73
C ASP A 80 13.94 -14.62 1.95
N GLY A 81 13.13 -14.77 0.89
CA GLY A 81 11.86 -15.48 0.91
C GLY A 81 10.73 -14.76 1.67
N LYS A 82 10.93 -13.51 2.12
CA LYS A 82 9.90 -12.75 2.82
C LYS A 82 9.12 -11.83 1.90
N GLU A 83 7.89 -11.57 2.30
CA GLU A 83 7.04 -10.55 1.69
C GLU A 83 7.55 -9.16 2.05
N ILE A 84 7.83 -8.35 1.04
CA ILE A 84 8.27 -6.95 1.19
C ILE A 84 7.08 -6.08 1.62
N LEU A 85 5.93 -6.30 0.98
CA LEU A 85 4.65 -5.71 1.37
C LEU A 85 3.59 -6.79 1.42
N HIS A 86 2.67 -6.63 2.34
CA HIS A 86 1.56 -7.55 2.51
C HIS A 86 0.31 -6.82 3.01
N ASP A 87 -0.85 -7.19 2.48
CA ASP A 87 -2.17 -6.85 3.04
C ASP A 87 -3.13 -8.04 2.90
N LYS A 88 -3.91 -8.29 3.96
CA LYS A 88 -4.99 -9.28 3.99
C LYS A 88 -6.36 -8.61 3.86
N ASN A 89 -7.40 -9.45 3.79
CA ASN A 89 -8.80 -9.02 3.77
C ASN A 89 -9.13 -8.13 2.58
N LEU A 90 -8.64 -8.51 1.40
CA LEU A 90 -8.91 -7.84 0.15
C LEU A 90 -9.96 -8.63 -0.65
N ASN A 91 -10.70 -7.91 -1.50
CA ASN A 91 -11.54 -8.49 -2.56
C ASN A 91 -10.95 -8.09 -3.91
N PHE A 92 -10.76 -9.08 -4.77
CA PHE A 92 -10.19 -8.94 -6.10
C PHE A 92 -11.26 -9.16 -7.16
N TYR A 93 -11.18 -8.38 -8.24
CA TYR A 93 -12.03 -8.51 -9.40
C TYR A 93 -11.18 -8.37 -10.66
N THR A 94 -11.66 -8.92 -11.76
CA THR A 94 -11.00 -8.85 -13.05
C THR A 94 -11.99 -8.58 -14.18
N GLY A 95 -11.55 -7.92 -15.25
CA GLY A 95 -12.34 -7.61 -16.43
C GLY A 95 -11.49 -7.49 -17.68
N TYR A 96 -12.10 -7.70 -18.85
CA TYR A 96 -11.42 -7.55 -20.13
C TYR A 96 -12.16 -6.53 -21.00
N LYS A 97 -11.43 -5.52 -21.49
CA LYS A 97 -11.99 -4.38 -22.24
C LYS A 97 -13.17 -3.75 -21.48
N SER A 98 -14.25 -3.41 -22.18
CA SER A 98 -15.44 -2.74 -21.65
C SER A 98 -16.39 -3.66 -20.87
N LYS A 99 -16.02 -4.93 -20.60
CA LYS A 99 -16.91 -5.88 -19.91
C LYS A 99 -16.97 -5.57 -18.41
N ARG A 100 -18.12 -5.90 -17.80
CA ARG A 100 -18.32 -5.80 -16.35
C ARG A 100 -17.26 -6.62 -15.60
N LEU A 101 -16.72 -6.03 -14.53
CA LEU A 101 -15.81 -6.70 -13.61
C LEU A 101 -16.47 -7.93 -12.99
N LYS A 102 -15.75 -9.05 -13.02
CA LYS A 102 -16.10 -10.31 -12.37
C LYS A 102 -15.30 -10.47 -11.09
N TYR A 103 -15.92 -10.97 -10.04
CA TYR A 103 -15.21 -11.35 -8.82
C TYR A 103 -14.19 -12.44 -9.14
N LEU A 104 -12.96 -12.25 -8.64
CA LEU A 104 -11.87 -13.21 -8.81
C LEU A 104 -11.71 -14.04 -7.54
N THR A 105 -11.40 -13.39 -6.42
CA THR A 105 -11.19 -14.05 -5.12
C THR A 105 -11.20 -13.02 -4.00
N GLY A 106 -11.21 -13.50 -2.76
CA GLY A 106 -10.90 -12.72 -1.58
C GLY A 106 -9.66 -13.32 -0.92
N GLY A 107 -8.81 -12.49 -0.32
CA GLY A 107 -7.58 -13.00 0.29
C GLY A 107 -6.56 -11.90 0.54
N SER A 108 -5.32 -12.12 0.09
CA SER A 108 -4.18 -11.22 0.32
C SER A 108 -3.46 -10.82 -0.96
N LEU A 109 -2.75 -9.71 -0.86
CA LEU A 109 -1.81 -9.21 -1.85
C LEU A 109 -0.43 -9.13 -1.23
N SER A 110 0.56 -9.68 -1.92
CA SER A 110 1.95 -9.70 -1.47
C SER A 110 2.88 -9.21 -2.56
N LEU A 111 3.87 -8.40 -2.18
CA LEU A 111 5.01 -8.06 -3.03
C LEU A 111 6.19 -8.91 -2.57
N ILE A 112 6.75 -9.70 -3.47
CA ILE A 112 7.93 -10.52 -3.21
C ILE A 112 9.04 -10.17 -4.21
N LEU A 113 10.28 -10.43 -3.83
CA LEU A 113 11.45 -10.37 -4.71
C LEU A 113 11.92 -11.81 -4.93
N ASN A 114 12.08 -12.21 -6.18
CA ASN A 114 12.62 -13.51 -6.58
C ASN A 114 13.81 -13.26 -7.51
N GLY A 115 15.01 -13.53 -7.03
CA GLY A 115 16.25 -13.10 -7.66
C GLY A 115 16.33 -11.57 -7.77
N THR A 116 16.15 -11.04 -8.97
CA THR A 116 16.24 -9.59 -9.27
C THR A 116 14.90 -8.98 -9.71
N GLU A 117 13.86 -9.81 -9.74
CA GLU A 117 12.54 -9.48 -10.25
C GLU A 117 11.51 -9.45 -9.13
N TYR A 118 10.65 -8.43 -9.15
CA TYR A 118 9.56 -8.33 -8.18
C TYR A 118 8.30 -8.94 -8.76
N TYR A 119 7.58 -9.67 -7.92
CA TYR A 119 6.31 -10.27 -8.25
C TYR A 119 5.21 -9.78 -7.31
N LEU A 120 4.07 -9.47 -7.91
CA LEU A 120 2.84 -9.17 -7.19
C LEU A 120 1.98 -10.43 -7.15
N GLN A 121 1.79 -11.01 -5.96
CA GLN A 121 1.06 -12.25 -5.75
C GLN A 121 -0.31 -12.00 -5.12
N ILE A 122 -1.35 -12.61 -5.71
CA ILE A 122 -2.69 -12.71 -5.14
C ILE A 122 -2.87 -14.12 -4.61
N LYS A 123 -3.17 -14.23 -3.32
CA LYS A 123 -3.56 -15.50 -2.69
C LYS A 123 -5.01 -15.45 -2.20
N ASP A 124 -5.69 -16.59 -2.18
CA ASP A 124 -7.02 -16.70 -1.59
C ASP A 124 -6.99 -16.74 -0.05
N THR A 125 -8.15 -16.87 0.59
CA THR A 125 -8.22 -16.96 2.07
C THR A 125 -7.62 -18.24 2.66
N LYS A 126 -7.30 -19.25 1.83
CA LYS A 126 -6.64 -20.50 2.23
C LYS A 126 -5.13 -20.48 1.92
N ASP A 127 -4.60 -19.33 1.53
CA ASP A 127 -3.21 -19.12 1.11
C ASP A 127 -2.80 -19.82 -0.19
N ASN A 128 -3.76 -20.26 -1.01
CA ASN A 128 -3.46 -20.78 -2.34
C ASN A 128 -3.12 -19.61 -3.27
N GLU A 129 -2.05 -19.75 -4.06
CA GLU A 129 -1.73 -18.78 -5.11
C GLU A 129 -2.81 -18.80 -6.20
N ILE A 130 -3.40 -17.63 -6.48
CA ILE A 130 -4.41 -17.43 -7.51
C ILE A 130 -3.80 -16.77 -8.75
N LYS A 131 -2.91 -15.79 -8.53
CA LYS A 131 -2.16 -15.10 -9.59
C LYS A 131 -0.81 -14.63 -9.08
N SER A 132 0.17 -14.60 -9.97
CA SER A 132 1.46 -13.94 -9.79
C SER A 132 1.77 -13.12 -11.03
N PHE A 133 2.21 -11.88 -10.84
CA PHE A 133 2.51 -10.94 -11.92
C PHE A 133 3.92 -10.39 -11.75
N ASN A 134 4.77 -10.52 -12.76
CA ASN A 134 6.02 -9.75 -12.79
C ASN A 134 5.64 -8.27 -12.95
N ILE A 135 6.14 -7.42 -12.04
CA ILE A 135 5.75 -6.01 -11.99
C ILE A 135 6.04 -5.25 -13.29
N ILE A 136 7.04 -5.68 -14.08
CA ILE A 136 7.42 -4.97 -15.32
C ILE A 136 6.34 -5.08 -16.40
N ASN A 137 5.54 -6.14 -16.32
CA ASN A 137 4.43 -6.40 -17.23
C ASN A 137 3.12 -5.73 -16.79
N ILE A 138 3.14 -5.01 -15.67
CA ILE A 138 1.99 -4.23 -15.20
C ILE A 138 1.96 -2.86 -15.88
N SER A 139 0.76 -2.42 -16.27
CA SER A 139 0.51 -1.12 -16.88
C SER A 139 -0.79 -0.49 -16.37
N GLY A 140 -1.01 0.79 -16.68
CA GLY A 140 -2.26 1.50 -16.33
C GLY A 140 -2.58 1.51 -14.84
N LEU A 141 -1.55 1.51 -13.99
CA LEU A 141 -1.67 1.53 -12.54
C LEU A 141 -2.38 2.82 -12.08
N ASN A 142 -3.43 2.70 -11.28
CA ASN A 142 -4.22 3.83 -10.81
C ASN A 142 -4.97 3.52 -9.50
N ILE A 143 -5.50 4.57 -8.85
CA ILE A 143 -6.44 4.46 -7.74
C ILE A 143 -7.81 5.02 -8.14
N GLN A 144 -8.85 4.20 -8.00
CA GLN A 144 -10.23 4.63 -8.17
C GLN A 144 -10.90 4.85 -6.81
N ASN A 145 -11.64 5.95 -6.66
CA ASN A 145 -12.43 6.28 -5.46
C ASN A 145 -11.63 6.24 -4.13
N LYS A 146 -10.32 6.50 -4.19
CA LYS A 146 -9.37 6.52 -3.04
C LYS A 146 -9.13 5.17 -2.36
N GLU A 147 -9.87 4.12 -2.71
CA GLU A 147 -9.86 2.83 -1.99
C GLU A 147 -9.61 1.61 -2.89
N ARG A 148 -9.65 1.78 -4.21
CA ARG A 148 -9.44 0.70 -5.17
C ARG A 148 -8.13 0.88 -5.90
N LEU A 149 -7.25 -0.12 -5.84
CA LEU A 149 -6.08 -0.19 -6.70
C LEU A 149 -6.46 -0.92 -7.98
N GLU A 150 -6.06 -0.37 -9.13
CA GLU A 150 -6.32 -0.93 -10.45
C GLU A 150 -5.03 -1.01 -11.25
N PHE A 151 -4.87 -2.08 -12.02
CA PHE A 151 -3.80 -2.22 -12.98
C PHE A 151 -4.16 -3.20 -14.10
N TYR A 152 -3.44 -3.13 -15.21
CA TYR A 152 -3.57 -4.02 -16.34
C TYR A 152 -2.37 -4.96 -16.45
N HIS A 153 -2.64 -6.20 -16.84
CA HIS A 153 -1.64 -7.18 -17.25
C HIS A 153 -2.21 -7.93 -18.47
N ASP A 154 -1.46 -7.99 -19.58
CA ASP A 154 -1.88 -8.59 -20.86
C ASP A 154 -3.28 -8.13 -21.35
N GLY A 155 -3.59 -6.84 -21.17
CA GLY A 155 -4.89 -6.27 -21.56
C GLY A 155 -6.07 -6.67 -20.67
N VAL A 156 -5.83 -7.40 -19.58
CA VAL A 156 -6.80 -7.74 -18.54
C VAL A 156 -6.67 -6.76 -17.38
N LEU A 157 -7.79 -6.14 -16.98
CA LEU A 157 -7.89 -5.28 -15.81
C LEU A 157 -7.99 -6.15 -14.55
N TYR A 158 -7.19 -5.82 -13.55
CA TYR A 158 -7.25 -6.32 -12.19
C TYR A 158 -7.54 -5.16 -11.25
N THR A 159 -8.51 -5.33 -10.36
CA THR A 159 -8.87 -4.33 -9.35
C THR A 159 -9.04 -4.98 -8.00
N MET A 160 -8.63 -4.27 -6.95
CA MET A 160 -8.75 -4.75 -5.58
C MET A 160 -9.13 -3.63 -4.62
N LYS A 161 -9.80 -4.01 -3.54
CA LYS A 161 -10.14 -3.12 -2.44
C LYS A 161 -10.12 -3.85 -1.12
N GLY A 162 -9.91 -3.12 -0.04
CA GLY A 162 -10.12 -3.65 1.31
C GLY A 162 -11.58 -4.06 1.54
N LYS A 163 -11.78 -5.17 2.25
CA LYS A 163 -13.09 -5.51 2.85
C LYS A 163 -13.49 -4.46 3.89
N LEU A 164 -12.51 -3.82 4.51
CA LEU A 164 -12.66 -2.66 5.39
C LEU A 164 -12.19 -1.40 4.67
N LYS A 165 -12.80 -0.26 4.95
CA LYS A 165 -12.47 1.06 4.36
C LYS A 165 -11.10 1.63 4.82
N LYS A 166 -10.15 0.80 5.22
CA LYS A 166 -8.86 1.20 5.83
C LYS A 166 -7.64 0.66 5.08
N PHE A 167 -7.87 -0.03 3.96
CA PHE A 167 -6.82 -0.42 3.03
C PHE A 167 -6.18 0.80 2.38
N SER A 168 -4.85 0.85 2.35
CA SER A 168 -4.11 1.90 1.64
C SER A 168 -3.80 1.43 0.22
N ALA A 169 -4.69 1.74 -0.73
CA ALA A 169 -4.38 1.61 -2.15
C ALA A 169 -3.17 2.48 -2.55
N TYR A 170 -2.99 3.61 -1.86
CA TYR A 170 -1.89 4.55 -2.07
C TYR A 170 -0.51 3.98 -1.72
N LYS A 171 -0.40 3.17 -0.66
CA LYS A 171 0.82 2.41 -0.35
C LYS A 171 1.27 1.57 -1.55
N TRP A 172 0.35 0.82 -2.14
CA TRP A 172 0.63 -0.06 -3.26
C TRP A 172 0.91 0.71 -4.55
N LEU A 173 0.17 1.80 -4.81
CA LEU A 173 0.45 2.68 -5.94
C LEU A 173 1.89 3.21 -5.87
N ASN A 174 2.30 3.79 -4.74
CA ASN A 174 3.64 4.35 -4.57
C ASN A 174 4.74 3.28 -4.76
N ALA A 175 4.55 2.09 -4.17
CA ALA A 175 5.52 0.99 -4.30
C ALA A 175 5.65 0.51 -5.76
N LEU A 176 4.52 0.24 -6.41
CA LEU A 176 4.50 -0.30 -7.77
C LEU A 176 4.95 0.75 -8.80
N GLU A 177 4.57 2.02 -8.65
CA GLU A 177 5.08 3.08 -9.51
C GLU A 177 6.59 3.23 -9.43
N TYR A 178 7.15 3.21 -8.21
CA TYR A 178 8.59 3.30 -8.00
C TYR A 178 9.31 2.17 -8.73
N LEU A 179 8.86 0.92 -8.52
CA LEU A 179 9.51 -0.25 -9.11
C LEU A 179 9.35 -0.33 -10.64
N VAL A 180 8.17 0.02 -11.17
CA VAL A 180 7.94 0.06 -12.63
C VAL A 180 8.78 1.14 -13.30
N LYS A 181 8.92 2.32 -12.68
CA LYS A 181 9.75 3.43 -13.20
C LYS A 181 11.25 3.09 -13.15
N ASP A 182 11.75 2.64 -12.00
CA ASP A 182 13.17 2.29 -11.80
C ASP A 182 13.62 1.21 -12.79
N LYS A 183 12.84 0.13 -12.95
CA LYS A 183 13.22 -0.97 -13.83
C LYS A 183 13.14 -0.59 -15.30
N LYS A 184 12.11 0.14 -15.75
CA LYS A 184 12.05 0.61 -17.14
C LYS A 184 13.22 1.53 -17.50
N ALA A 185 13.74 2.32 -16.56
CA ALA A 185 14.95 3.11 -16.78
C ALA A 185 16.20 2.24 -16.93
N LYS A 186 16.32 1.14 -16.17
CA LYS A 186 17.46 0.21 -16.22
C LYS A 186 17.48 -0.69 -17.46
N PHE A 187 16.34 -0.94 -18.12
CA PHE A 187 16.26 -1.69 -19.39
C PHE A 187 16.45 -0.81 -20.64
N GLN A 188 16.60 0.51 -20.49
CA GLN A 188 16.88 1.46 -21.58
C GLN A 188 18.35 1.86 -21.68
N LEU A 189 19.22 1.24 -20.88
CA LEU A 189 20.68 1.39 -20.88
C LEU A 189 21.33 0.07 -21.32
#